data_AF-A0A450YH43-F1
#
_entry.id   AF-A0A450YH43-F1
#
_cell.length_a   1.000
_cell.length_b   1.000
_cell.length_c   1.000
_cell.angle_alpha   90.00
_cell.angle_beta   90.00
_cell.angle_gamma   90.00
#
_symmetry.space_group_name_H-M   'P 1'
#
loop_
_entity.id
_entity.type
_entity.pdbx_description
1 polymer ?
#
loop_
_entity_poly.entity_id
_entity_poly.type
_entity_poly.pdbx_seq_one_letter_code
_entity_poly.pdbx_strand_id
1 'polypeptide(L)'
;MSKINRRDFVKLSGIIAAVAMVGVPHIARGNATKKVVVVGGGTGGATAAKYIRMADPSIEVTIIEPNRQYHTCYFSNEVLSGERSIESIRFGYEKLAKRGVEVIHDRVTHIDPEAKIVKLQGGKTLPYDRAIVSPGIDFKWEAIEGYSAEVAKKIPHAWQAGEQTVTLRKQLKAMPDGGTVIIAPPPNPFRCPPGPYERVSQIAMYLKHHKPKSKILVLDPKDKFSKFGLFTTAWKKLYGYGTENSLIEWISGANGGKVSTVNADTMTVSSEFDEFKGDVVNIIPPQKAGKIAFDAELVDGDWCPVHKKTFESTLHADIHVIGDAASAAKMPKSGYGANSQAKVAAAAVVDYLNDREPGEPSYINTCYSIAGKDYAFSVAAVYKLSPDGKTIVGVKGAGGLTPADASPEMLKREETYARSWYANITGDIFG
;
A
#
# COMPACT_ATOMS: atom_id res chain seq x y z
N MET A 1 -23.80 -75.70 29.66
CA MET A 1 -23.58 -74.58 30.60
C MET A 1 -22.51 -75.00 31.60
N SER A 2 -21.24 -74.70 31.31
CA SER A 2 -20.11 -75.04 32.17
C SER A 2 -19.75 -73.85 33.06
N LYS A 3 -19.71 -74.06 34.38
CA LYS A 3 -19.48 -73.05 35.41
C LYS A 3 -17.99 -72.71 35.48
N ILE A 4 -17.59 -71.52 35.02
CA ILE A 4 -16.27 -70.96 35.31
C ILE A 4 -16.26 -70.52 36.78
N ASN A 5 -15.33 -71.03 37.57
CA ASN A 5 -15.20 -70.72 38.99
C ASN A 5 -14.40 -69.41 39.18
N ARG A 6 -14.73 -68.63 40.21
CA ARG A 6 -14.12 -67.31 40.53
C ARG A 6 -12.59 -67.34 40.65
N ARG A 7 -11.99 -68.51 40.88
CA ARG A 7 -10.53 -68.70 40.98
C ARG A 7 -9.81 -68.74 39.63
N ASP A 8 -10.50 -69.09 38.53
CA ASP A 8 -9.90 -69.14 37.19
C ASP A 8 -9.91 -67.76 36.50
N PHE A 9 -10.86 -66.89 36.86
CA PHE A 9 -10.95 -65.51 36.37
C PHE A 9 -9.81 -64.60 36.90
N VAL A 10 -9.37 -64.82 38.14
CA VAL A 10 -8.27 -64.06 38.75
C VAL A 10 -6.90 -64.47 38.20
N LYS A 11 -6.74 -65.74 37.78
CA LYS A 11 -5.51 -66.20 37.11
C LYS A 11 -5.36 -65.66 35.69
N LEU A 12 -6.48 -65.32 35.03
CA LEU A 12 -6.48 -64.75 33.67
C LEU A 12 -6.30 -63.22 33.65
N SER A 13 -6.44 -62.54 34.79
CA SER A 13 -6.33 -61.07 34.90
C SER A 13 -4.97 -60.57 35.42
N GLY A 14 -4.02 -61.47 35.72
CA GLY A 14 -2.73 -61.13 36.32
C GLY A 14 -1.50 -61.14 35.40
N ILE A 15 -1.64 -61.45 34.10
CA ILE A 15 -0.48 -61.61 33.17
C ILE A 15 -0.71 -60.87 31.84
N ILE A 16 -1.13 -59.60 31.90
CA ILE A 16 -0.94 -58.64 30.78
C ILE A 16 -0.61 -57.26 31.38
N ALA A 17 0.50 -57.16 32.12
CA ALA A 17 0.99 -55.87 32.64
C ALA A 17 2.52 -55.76 32.65
N ALA A 18 3.21 -56.51 31.79
CA ALA A 18 4.65 -56.37 31.62
C ALA A 18 5.04 -56.91 30.23
N VAL A 19 5.28 -55.99 29.30
CA VAL A 19 6.09 -56.09 28.04
C VAL A 19 5.39 -55.28 26.95
N ALA A 20 5.55 -53.96 27.03
CA ALA A 20 5.64 -53.02 25.90
C ALA A 20 6.04 -51.61 26.41
N MET A 21 7.08 -51.55 27.26
CA MET A 21 7.87 -50.33 27.43
C MET A 21 9.09 -50.40 26.49
N VAL A 22 8.84 -50.70 25.21
CA VAL A 22 9.78 -50.27 24.18
C VAL A 22 9.50 -48.79 24.05
N GLY A 23 10.38 -47.99 24.65
CA GLY A 23 10.38 -46.55 24.46
C GLY A 23 10.35 -46.30 22.97
N VAL A 24 9.20 -45.84 22.47
CA VAL A 24 9.16 -45.04 21.25
C VAL A 24 10.18 -43.94 21.56
N PRO A 25 11.26 -43.77 20.78
CA PRO A 25 12.07 -42.59 20.97
C PRO A 25 11.08 -41.45 20.89
N HIS A 26 10.97 -40.66 21.97
CA HIS A 26 10.55 -39.29 21.81
C HIS A 26 11.54 -38.77 20.78
N ILE A 27 11.16 -38.82 19.50
CA ILE A 27 11.72 -37.94 18.50
C ILE A 27 11.41 -36.60 19.14
N ALA A 28 12.43 -36.04 19.78
CA ALA A 28 12.45 -34.64 20.10
C ALA A 28 12.07 -34.02 18.76
N ARG A 29 10.84 -33.54 18.65
CA ARG A 29 10.49 -32.56 17.64
C ARG A 29 11.38 -31.39 18.03
N GLY A 30 12.64 -31.40 17.57
CA GLY A 30 13.48 -30.23 17.63
C GLY A 30 12.62 -29.14 17.05
N ASN A 31 12.34 -28.09 17.83
CA ASN A 31 11.39 -27.04 17.47
C ASN A 31 11.61 -26.69 16.00
N ALA A 32 10.72 -27.19 15.13
CA ALA A 32 10.87 -26.96 13.70
C ALA A 32 10.82 -25.43 13.55
N THR A 33 11.86 -24.85 12.96
CA THR A 33 11.94 -23.40 12.87
C THR A 33 10.72 -22.89 12.13
N LYS A 34 9.96 -21.99 12.76
CA LYS A 34 8.73 -21.42 12.23
C LYS A 34 9.08 -20.50 11.06
N LYS A 35 8.36 -20.62 9.94
CA LYS A 35 8.68 -19.94 8.68
C LYS A 35 7.59 -18.97 8.28
N VAL A 36 7.98 -17.72 8.07
CA VAL A 36 7.13 -16.69 7.47
C VAL A 36 7.70 -16.26 6.13
N VAL A 37 6.87 -16.34 5.08
CA VAL A 37 7.19 -15.80 3.76
C VAL A 37 6.41 -14.51 3.53
N VAL A 38 7.10 -13.45 3.16
CA VAL A 38 6.53 -12.13 2.88
C VAL A 38 6.66 -11.83 1.38
N VAL A 39 5.54 -11.71 0.69
CA VAL A 39 5.46 -11.40 -0.74
C VAL A 39 5.31 -9.89 -0.95
N GLY A 40 6.37 -9.25 -1.42
CA GLY A 40 6.46 -7.80 -1.66
C GLY A 40 7.24 -7.06 -0.56
N GLY A 41 8.31 -6.38 -0.95
CA GLY A 41 9.22 -5.63 -0.07
C GLY A 41 8.87 -4.16 0.06
N GLY A 42 7.61 -3.78 -0.20
CA GLY A 42 7.14 -2.40 -0.04
C GLY A 42 6.87 -2.03 1.41
N THR A 43 6.14 -0.93 1.62
CA THR A 43 5.85 -0.40 2.96
C THR A 43 5.21 -1.44 3.91
N GLY A 44 4.23 -2.21 3.42
CA GLY A 44 3.57 -3.24 4.23
C GLY A 44 4.50 -4.40 4.57
N GLY A 45 5.04 -5.07 3.55
CA GLY A 45 5.87 -6.26 3.74
C GLY A 45 7.18 -6.01 4.50
N ALA A 46 7.91 -4.92 4.21
CA ALA A 46 9.12 -4.57 4.94
C ALA A 46 8.84 -4.30 6.43
N THR A 47 7.75 -3.58 6.74
CA THR A 47 7.31 -3.37 8.13
C THR A 47 6.98 -4.70 8.79
N ALA A 48 6.17 -5.55 8.16
CA ALA A 48 5.74 -6.80 8.74
C ALA A 48 6.94 -7.72 9.04
N ALA A 49 7.85 -7.87 8.08
CA ALA A 49 9.06 -8.66 8.25
C ALA A 49 9.92 -8.18 9.41
N LYS A 50 10.17 -6.86 9.50
CA LYS A 50 10.91 -6.24 10.61
C LYS A 50 10.25 -6.54 11.95
N TYR A 51 8.94 -6.34 12.05
CA TYR A 51 8.22 -6.45 13.31
C TYR A 51 8.05 -7.91 13.77
N ILE A 52 7.94 -8.87 12.85
CA ILE A 52 8.00 -10.31 13.18
C ILE A 52 9.35 -10.65 13.80
N ARG A 53 10.46 -10.26 13.14
CA ARG A 53 11.82 -10.50 13.64
C ARG A 53 12.10 -9.84 14.98
N MET A 54 11.56 -8.63 15.20
CA MET A 54 11.71 -7.91 16.47
C MET A 54 10.91 -8.55 17.61
N ALA A 55 9.71 -9.09 17.31
CA ALA A 55 8.85 -9.70 18.32
C ALA A 55 9.30 -11.12 18.68
N ASP A 56 9.75 -11.90 17.70
CA ASP A 56 10.22 -13.26 17.90
C ASP A 56 11.42 -13.57 16.98
N PRO A 57 12.65 -13.44 17.51
CA PRO A 57 13.88 -13.73 16.76
C PRO A 57 14.08 -15.21 16.40
N SER A 58 13.21 -16.13 16.83
CA SER A 58 13.28 -17.54 16.44
C SER A 58 12.55 -17.85 15.12
N ILE A 59 11.71 -16.94 14.61
CA ILE A 59 10.96 -17.12 13.36
C ILE A 59 11.86 -16.78 12.16
N GLU A 60 12.02 -17.72 11.23
CA GLU A 60 12.64 -17.48 9.92
C GLU A 60 11.72 -16.61 9.07
N VAL A 61 12.20 -15.44 8.64
CA VAL A 61 11.43 -14.51 7.82
C VAL A 61 12.13 -14.30 6.49
N THR A 62 11.43 -14.60 5.39
CA THR A 62 11.92 -14.39 4.03
C THR A 62 11.05 -13.39 3.28
N ILE A 63 11.60 -12.25 2.86
CA ILE A 63 10.96 -11.34 1.91
C ILE A 63 11.30 -11.79 0.48
N ILE A 64 10.30 -11.84 -0.38
CA ILE A 64 10.47 -11.99 -1.83
C ILE A 64 10.07 -10.68 -2.49
N GLU A 65 11.03 -10.02 -3.12
CA GLU A 65 10.84 -8.72 -3.77
C GLU A 65 11.70 -8.63 -5.03
N PRO A 66 11.11 -8.50 -6.24
CA PRO A 66 11.88 -8.49 -7.47
C PRO A 66 12.80 -7.26 -7.59
N ASN A 67 12.44 -6.12 -7.00
CA ASN A 67 13.24 -4.91 -7.09
C ASN A 67 14.30 -4.85 -5.99
N ARG A 68 15.56 -4.62 -6.37
CA ARG A 68 16.66 -4.42 -5.41
C ARG A 68 16.52 -3.14 -4.58
N GLN A 69 15.73 -2.18 -5.08
CA GLN A 69 15.54 -0.88 -4.48
C GLN A 69 14.06 -0.52 -4.51
N TYR A 70 13.57 0.02 -3.39
CA TYR A 70 12.23 0.55 -3.27
C TYR A 70 12.25 2.07 -3.42
N HIS A 71 11.37 2.60 -4.28
CA HIS A 71 11.13 4.03 -4.37
C HIS A 71 9.78 4.37 -3.72
N THR A 72 9.78 5.30 -2.76
CA THR A 72 8.53 5.67 -2.09
C THR A 72 7.66 6.51 -3.00
N CYS A 73 6.40 6.11 -3.18
CA CYS A 73 5.45 6.94 -3.94
C CYS A 73 5.00 8.17 -3.13
N TYR A 74 4.94 8.05 -1.80
CA TYR A 74 4.83 9.20 -0.91
C TYR A 74 6.11 10.05 -1.04
N PHE A 75 5.95 11.37 -1.03
CA PHE A 75 6.99 12.37 -1.33
C PHE A 75 7.56 12.38 -2.76
N SER A 76 7.15 11.47 -3.65
CA SER A 76 7.56 11.52 -5.06
C SER A 76 7.06 12.77 -5.81
N ASN A 77 5.97 13.39 -5.34
CA ASN A 77 5.48 14.64 -5.90
C ASN A 77 6.48 15.81 -5.71
N GLU A 78 7.28 15.82 -4.63
CA GLU A 78 8.37 16.80 -4.47
C GLU A 78 9.50 16.61 -5.50
N VAL A 79 9.66 15.41 -6.06
CA VAL A 79 10.58 15.19 -7.18
C VAL A 79 10.05 15.85 -8.45
N LEU A 80 8.71 15.87 -8.62
CA LEU A 80 8.06 16.50 -9.77
C LEU A 80 8.16 18.02 -9.72
N SER A 81 8.13 18.63 -8.53
CA SER A 81 8.40 20.06 -8.37
C SER A 81 9.88 20.41 -8.49
N GLY A 82 10.75 19.50 -8.04
CA GLY A 82 12.20 19.69 -7.99
C GLY A 82 12.73 19.97 -6.58
N GLU A 83 11.87 20.01 -5.57
CA GLU A 83 12.25 20.18 -4.15
C GLU A 83 12.93 18.93 -3.58
N ARG A 84 12.90 17.81 -4.30
CA ARG A 84 13.46 16.53 -3.87
C ARG A 84 14.16 15.79 -5.01
N SER A 85 15.22 15.04 -4.68
CA SER A 85 15.87 14.12 -5.61
C SER A 85 15.22 12.73 -5.58
N ILE A 86 15.23 12.03 -6.72
CA ILE A 86 14.78 10.62 -6.80
C ILE A 86 15.57 9.71 -5.84
N GLU A 87 16.85 10.00 -5.63
CA GLU A 87 17.73 9.25 -4.74
C GLU A 87 17.30 9.34 -3.28
N SER A 88 16.76 10.48 -2.84
CA SER A 88 16.28 10.65 -1.45
C SER A 88 14.99 9.89 -1.13
N ILE A 89 14.33 9.33 -2.16
CA ILE A 89 13.17 8.46 -2.03
C ILE A 89 13.47 6.99 -2.28
N ARG A 90 14.74 6.64 -2.40
CA ARG A 90 15.22 5.29 -2.68
C ARG A 90 15.74 4.59 -1.42
N PHE A 91 15.30 3.36 -1.22
CA PHE A 91 15.65 2.55 -0.07
C PHE A 91 16.09 1.15 -0.52
N GLY A 92 17.12 0.62 0.15
CA GLY A 92 17.55 -0.77 0.02
C GLY A 92 17.03 -1.63 1.17
N TYR A 93 17.45 -2.90 1.18
CA TYR A 93 16.99 -3.92 2.14
C TYR A 93 18.09 -4.36 3.12
N GLU A 94 19.25 -3.72 3.10
CA GLU A 94 20.46 -4.15 3.81
C GLU A 94 20.26 -4.12 5.33
N LYS A 95 19.51 -3.14 5.84
CA LYS A 95 19.21 -3.04 7.28
C LYS A 95 18.23 -4.10 7.75
N LEU A 96 17.29 -4.53 6.89
CA LEU A 96 16.41 -5.67 7.17
C LEU A 96 17.21 -6.97 7.19
N ALA A 97 18.13 -7.15 6.25
CA ALA A 97 19.04 -8.30 6.23
C ALA A 97 19.88 -8.39 7.52
N LYS A 98 20.39 -7.26 8.02
CA LYS A 98 21.09 -7.18 9.32
C LYS A 98 20.22 -7.56 10.54
N ARG A 99 18.89 -7.56 10.40
CA ARG A 99 17.93 -8.03 11.43
C ARG A 99 17.58 -9.52 11.30
N GLY A 100 18.26 -10.25 10.40
CA GLY A 100 18.00 -11.66 10.14
C GLY A 100 16.78 -11.92 9.27
N VAL A 101 16.39 -10.95 8.42
CA VAL A 101 15.41 -11.17 7.35
C VAL A 101 16.16 -11.65 6.10
N GLU A 102 15.83 -12.82 5.55
CA GLU A 102 16.31 -13.21 4.22
C GLU A 102 15.57 -12.39 3.16
N VAL A 103 16.29 -11.84 2.19
CA VAL A 103 15.68 -11.08 1.09
C VAL A 103 16.06 -11.74 -0.23
N ILE A 104 15.07 -12.30 -0.89
CA ILE A 104 15.20 -12.96 -2.19
C ILE A 104 14.72 -12.00 -3.26
N HIS A 105 15.64 -11.61 -4.15
CA HIS A 105 15.31 -10.81 -5.31
C HIS A 105 14.82 -11.66 -6.46
N ASP A 106 13.55 -12.05 -6.37
CA ASP A 106 12.84 -12.85 -7.37
C ASP A 106 11.35 -12.46 -7.36
N ARG A 107 10.58 -12.97 -8.31
CA ARG A 107 9.14 -12.75 -8.43
C ARG A 107 8.40 -14.00 -7.99
N VAL A 108 7.39 -13.82 -7.14
CA VAL A 108 6.42 -14.88 -6.85
C VAL A 108 5.52 -15.08 -8.06
N THR A 109 5.37 -16.33 -8.50
CA THR A 109 4.49 -16.72 -9.61
C THR A 109 3.26 -17.47 -9.14
N HIS A 110 3.32 -18.12 -7.97
CA HIS A 110 2.20 -18.88 -7.42
C HIS A 110 2.32 -19.01 -5.90
N ILE A 111 1.19 -19.00 -5.22
CA ILE A 111 1.05 -19.31 -3.79
C ILE A 111 0.05 -20.45 -3.70
N ASP A 112 0.45 -21.56 -3.10
CA ASP A 112 -0.39 -22.74 -2.91
C ASP A 112 -0.83 -22.79 -1.44
N PRO A 113 -2.10 -22.46 -1.13
CA PRO A 113 -2.59 -22.41 0.25
C PRO A 113 -2.64 -23.78 0.91
N GLU A 114 -2.91 -24.84 0.15
CA GLU A 114 -3.07 -26.21 0.66
C GLU A 114 -1.71 -26.84 0.97
N ALA A 115 -0.77 -26.74 0.03
CA ALA A 115 0.59 -27.24 0.23
C ALA A 115 1.46 -26.29 1.08
N LYS A 116 0.97 -25.08 1.37
CA LYS A 116 1.66 -24.01 2.10
C LYS A 116 3.04 -23.69 1.52
N ILE A 117 3.07 -23.46 0.20
CA ILE A 117 4.31 -23.11 -0.52
C ILE A 117 4.15 -21.86 -1.38
N VAL A 118 5.26 -21.16 -1.58
CA VAL A 118 5.40 -20.06 -2.53
C VAL A 118 6.39 -20.47 -3.61
N LYS A 119 5.97 -20.39 -4.88
CA LYS A 119 6.82 -20.71 -6.05
C LYS A 119 7.34 -19.42 -6.68
N LEU A 120 8.62 -19.40 -6.99
CA LEU A 120 9.29 -18.26 -7.58
C LEU A 120 9.53 -18.45 -9.08
N GLN A 121 9.67 -17.35 -9.81
CA GLN A 121 9.99 -17.36 -11.23
C GLN A 121 11.33 -18.05 -11.52
N GLY A 122 12.33 -17.89 -10.64
CA GLY A 122 13.61 -18.59 -10.73
C GLY A 122 13.56 -20.09 -10.41
N GLY A 123 12.38 -20.66 -10.13
CA GLY A 123 12.19 -22.10 -9.89
C GLY A 123 12.33 -22.55 -8.44
N LYS A 124 12.77 -21.67 -7.52
CA LYS A 124 12.80 -21.97 -6.07
C LYS A 124 11.36 -22.12 -5.55
N THR A 125 11.15 -23.07 -4.64
CA THR A 125 9.90 -23.25 -3.89
C THR A 125 10.19 -23.08 -2.41
N LEU A 126 9.39 -22.28 -1.72
CA LEU A 126 9.59 -21.93 -0.31
C LEU A 126 8.37 -22.37 0.51
N PRO A 127 8.54 -23.25 1.51
CA PRO A 127 7.47 -23.56 2.44
C PRO A 127 7.23 -22.39 3.41
N TYR A 128 6.01 -22.27 3.91
CA TYR A 128 5.65 -21.33 4.96
C TYR A 128 4.73 -21.98 6.00
N ASP A 129 4.82 -21.52 7.24
CA ASP A 129 3.77 -21.77 8.23
C ASP A 129 2.69 -20.70 8.12
N ARG A 130 3.10 -19.44 7.90
CA ARG A 130 2.24 -18.31 7.52
C ARG A 130 2.84 -17.47 6.40
N ALA A 131 2.00 -16.93 5.53
CA ALA A 131 2.40 -16.02 4.47
C ALA A 131 1.84 -14.60 4.71
N ILE A 132 2.61 -13.58 4.36
CA ILE A 132 2.14 -12.18 4.31
C ILE A 132 2.23 -11.69 2.87
N VAL A 133 1.10 -11.33 2.28
CA VAL A 133 0.97 -10.89 0.89
C VAL A 133 0.73 -9.37 0.89
N SER A 134 1.74 -8.60 0.44
CA SER A 134 1.68 -7.14 0.34
C SER A 134 2.14 -6.63 -1.05
N PRO A 135 1.44 -7.03 -2.13
CA PRO A 135 1.88 -6.75 -3.50
C PRO A 135 1.56 -5.32 -3.96
N GLY A 136 0.92 -4.51 -3.11
CA GLY A 136 0.47 -3.18 -3.47
C GLY A 136 -0.71 -3.22 -4.45
N ILE A 137 -0.65 -2.37 -5.48
CA ILE A 137 -1.68 -2.20 -6.51
C ILE A 137 -1.22 -2.75 -7.86
N ASP A 138 -2.17 -3.16 -8.67
CA ASP A 138 -2.07 -3.19 -10.12
C ASP A 138 -3.09 -2.21 -10.73
N PHE A 139 -2.99 -1.99 -12.03
CA PHE A 139 -3.87 -1.09 -12.77
C PHE A 139 -4.89 -1.88 -13.59
N LYS A 140 -6.08 -1.29 -13.76
CA LYS A 140 -7.09 -1.75 -14.73
C LYS A 140 -6.77 -1.11 -16.07
N TRP A 141 -5.84 -1.71 -16.81
CA TRP A 141 -5.34 -1.18 -18.08
C TRP A 141 -6.46 -1.01 -19.11
N GLU A 142 -7.45 -1.89 -19.07
CA GLU A 142 -8.65 -1.90 -19.90
C GLU A 142 -9.66 -0.79 -19.59
N ALA A 143 -9.47 0.00 -18.53
CA ALA A 143 -10.49 0.94 -18.07
C ALA A 143 -10.54 2.27 -18.83
N ILE A 144 -9.49 2.60 -19.60
CA ILE A 144 -9.40 3.80 -20.43
C ILE A 144 -8.95 3.35 -21.81
N GLU A 145 -9.75 3.61 -22.83
CA GLU A 145 -9.42 3.20 -24.19
C GLU A 145 -8.14 3.90 -24.67
N GLY A 146 -7.26 3.17 -25.34
CA GLY A 146 -5.97 3.69 -25.81
C GLY A 146 -4.91 3.87 -24.72
N TYR A 147 -5.19 3.50 -23.47
CA TYR A 147 -4.19 3.47 -22.39
C TYR A 147 -3.80 2.04 -22.02
N SER A 148 -2.50 1.78 -21.90
CA SER A 148 -1.96 0.44 -21.60
C SER A 148 -0.65 0.55 -20.84
N ALA A 149 -0.11 -0.57 -20.35
CA ALA A 149 1.19 -0.60 -19.71
C ALA A 149 2.34 -0.14 -20.62
N GLU A 150 2.21 -0.28 -21.94
CA GLU A 150 3.20 0.24 -22.90
C GLU A 150 3.05 1.75 -23.06
N VAL A 151 1.82 2.23 -23.25
CA VAL A 151 1.52 3.66 -23.34
C VAL A 151 1.96 4.40 -22.08
N ALA A 152 1.86 3.76 -20.91
CA ALA A 152 2.33 4.28 -19.64
C ALA A 152 3.83 4.67 -19.64
N LYS A 153 4.66 4.11 -20.51
CA LYS A 153 6.07 4.53 -20.63
C LYS A 153 6.21 5.93 -21.26
N LYS A 154 5.25 6.34 -22.10
CA LYS A 154 5.19 7.66 -22.75
C LYS A 154 4.26 8.63 -22.01
N ILE A 155 3.10 8.18 -21.55
CA ILE A 155 2.16 8.96 -20.76
C ILE A 155 2.20 8.38 -19.35
N PRO A 156 3.09 8.86 -18.46
CA PRO A 156 3.33 8.20 -17.20
C PRO A 156 2.14 8.33 -16.25
N HIS A 157 1.86 7.27 -15.48
CA HIS A 157 0.97 7.35 -14.32
C HIS A 157 1.70 7.86 -13.09
N ALA A 158 2.98 7.48 -12.92
CA ALA A 158 3.79 7.77 -11.74
C ALA A 158 3.08 7.47 -10.40
N TRP A 159 2.19 6.46 -10.41
CA TRP A 159 1.50 5.93 -9.21
C TRP A 159 2.22 4.72 -8.58
N GLN A 160 3.30 4.31 -9.23
CA GLN A 160 4.41 3.55 -8.70
C GLN A 160 5.65 4.40 -9.00
N ALA A 161 6.44 4.75 -7.97
CA ALA A 161 7.57 5.65 -8.11
C ALA A 161 8.79 4.96 -8.72
N GLY A 162 9.84 5.73 -9.00
CA GLY A 162 11.04 5.27 -9.70
C GLY A 162 11.04 5.83 -11.12
N GLU A 163 11.20 4.95 -12.12
CA GLU A 163 11.30 5.33 -13.53
C GLU A 163 10.14 6.22 -13.99
N GLN A 164 8.90 5.86 -13.65
CA GLN A 164 7.71 6.66 -13.99
C GLN A 164 7.76 8.09 -13.43
N THR A 165 8.26 8.28 -12.20
CA THR A 165 8.45 9.62 -11.62
C THR A 165 9.52 10.40 -12.37
N VAL A 166 10.62 9.74 -12.73
CA VAL A 166 11.72 10.34 -13.52
C VAL A 166 11.24 10.76 -14.90
N THR A 167 10.47 9.91 -15.59
CA THR A 167 9.87 10.19 -16.89
C THR A 167 8.96 11.41 -16.81
N LEU A 168 8.02 11.45 -15.85
CA LEU A 168 7.13 12.60 -15.69
C LEU A 168 7.91 13.89 -15.38
N ARG A 169 8.92 13.84 -14.50
CA ARG A 169 9.78 15.01 -14.22
C ARG A 169 10.54 15.46 -15.47
N LYS A 170 11.06 14.54 -16.29
CA LYS A 170 11.76 14.86 -17.54
C LYS A 170 10.83 15.57 -18.52
N GLN A 171 9.60 15.09 -18.66
CA GLN A 171 8.58 15.70 -19.51
C GLN A 171 8.22 17.11 -19.04
N LEU A 172 7.98 17.29 -17.73
CA LEU A 172 7.71 18.61 -17.15
C LEU A 172 8.84 19.59 -17.39
N LYS A 173 10.11 19.16 -17.32
CA LYS A 173 11.26 20.02 -17.62
C LYS A 173 11.34 20.41 -19.10
N ALA A 174 11.09 19.44 -19.98
CA ALA A 174 11.18 19.60 -21.43
C ALA A 174 10.00 20.37 -22.05
N MET A 175 8.84 20.38 -21.40
CA MET A 175 7.64 21.11 -21.83
C MET A 175 7.98 22.58 -22.11
N PRO A 176 7.53 23.20 -23.22
CA PRO A 176 7.71 24.64 -23.43
C PRO A 176 6.94 25.47 -22.39
N ASP A 177 7.38 26.70 -22.12
CA ASP A 177 6.57 27.64 -21.33
C ASP A 177 5.32 28.02 -22.14
N GLY A 178 4.15 27.92 -21.52
CA GLY A 178 2.85 28.01 -22.19
C GLY A 178 2.19 26.65 -22.46
N GLY A 179 2.88 25.55 -22.18
CA GLY A 179 2.33 24.20 -22.37
C GLY A 179 1.26 23.82 -21.34
N THR A 180 0.46 22.81 -21.68
CA THR A 180 -0.61 22.28 -20.83
C THR A 180 -0.21 20.95 -20.23
N VAL A 181 -0.30 20.84 -18.90
CA VAL A 181 -0.19 19.57 -18.17
C VAL A 181 -1.59 19.03 -17.90
N ILE A 182 -1.93 17.86 -18.43
CA ILE A 182 -3.18 17.16 -18.09
C ILE A 182 -2.91 16.16 -16.97
N ILE A 183 -3.73 16.17 -15.92
CA ILE A 183 -3.69 15.17 -14.84
C ILE A 183 -5.09 14.56 -14.72
N ALA A 184 -5.19 13.24 -14.87
CA ALA A 184 -6.45 12.53 -14.79
C ALA A 184 -6.45 11.53 -13.61
N PRO A 185 -7.02 11.91 -12.44
CA PRO A 185 -7.22 10.99 -11.32
C PRO A 185 -8.27 9.92 -11.61
N PRO A 186 -8.23 8.74 -10.96
CA PRO A 186 -9.24 7.70 -11.13
C PRO A 186 -10.44 7.89 -10.20
N PRO A 187 -11.53 7.11 -10.38
CA PRO A 187 -12.55 6.92 -9.36
C PRO A 187 -12.01 6.25 -8.08
N ASN A 188 -12.75 6.34 -6.99
CA ASN A 188 -12.46 5.60 -5.76
C ASN A 188 -12.81 4.10 -5.90
N PRO A 189 -12.15 3.20 -5.16
CA PRO A 189 -10.97 3.43 -4.32
C PRO A 189 -9.66 3.39 -5.13
N PHE A 190 -8.65 4.15 -4.69
CA PHE A 190 -7.29 4.14 -5.25
C PHE A 190 -6.25 4.48 -4.17
N ARG A 191 -4.97 4.18 -4.44
CA ARG A 191 -3.83 4.51 -3.57
C ARG A 191 -3.74 6.02 -3.36
N CYS A 192 -3.63 6.43 -2.09
CA CYS A 192 -3.44 7.80 -1.62
C CYS A 192 -4.46 8.80 -2.21
N PRO A 193 -5.69 8.85 -1.68
CA PRO A 193 -6.74 9.73 -2.17
C PRO A 193 -6.35 11.22 -2.36
N PRO A 194 -5.54 11.87 -1.48
CA PRO A 194 -5.14 13.25 -1.70
C PRO A 194 -3.95 13.42 -2.66
N GLY A 195 -3.30 12.33 -3.07
CA GLY A 195 -2.06 12.33 -3.86
C GLY A 195 -2.15 13.07 -5.20
N PRO A 196 -3.24 12.94 -6.00
CA PRO A 196 -3.32 13.61 -7.29
C PRO A 196 -3.38 15.12 -7.14
N TYR A 197 -4.01 15.59 -6.08
CA TYR A 197 -4.22 17.02 -5.81
C TYR A 197 -2.96 17.64 -5.16
N GLU A 198 -2.20 16.87 -4.39
CA GLU A 198 -0.83 17.26 -4.03
C GLU A 198 0.06 17.34 -5.28
N ARG A 199 -0.04 16.40 -6.21
CA ARG A 199 0.69 16.44 -7.49
C ARG A 199 0.36 17.69 -8.29
N VAL A 200 -0.92 18.02 -8.44
CA VAL A 200 -1.38 19.28 -9.06
C VAL A 200 -0.67 20.47 -8.41
N SER A 201 -0.65 20.51 -7.08
CA SER A 201 -0.04 21.60 -6.33
C SER A 201 1.49 21.68 -6.51
N GLN A 202 2.19 20.54 -6.48
CA GLN A 202 3.64 20.46 -6.68
C GLN A 202 4.06 20.82 -8.11
N ILE A 203 3.29 20.38 -9.11
CA ILE A 203 3.53 20.78 -10.50
C ILE A 203 3.22 22.27 -10.67
N ALA A 204 2.14 22.80 -10.09
CA ALA A 204 1.81 24.22 -10.14
C ALA A 204 2.91 25.07 -9.51
N MET A 205 3.48 24.62 -8.40
CA MET A 205 4.65 25.24 -7.76
C MET A 205 5.84 25.31 -8.72
N TYR A 206 6.13 24.24 -9.46
CA TYR A 206 7.20 24.24 -10.46
C TYR A 206 6.91 25.19 -11.63
N LEU A 207 5.70 25.11 -12.20
CA LEU A 207 5.29 25.95 -13.33
C LEU A 207 5.32 27.44 -12.95
N LYS A 208 4.80 27.81 -11.78
CA LYS A 208 4.84 29.21 -11.30
C LYS A 208 6.25 29.81 -11.31
N HIS A 209 7.28 29.02 -10.99
CA HIS A 209 8.66 29.51 -10.92
C HIS A 209 9.42 29.41 -12.26
N HIS A 210 9.08 28.45 -13.12
CA HIS A 210 9.92 28.12 -14.29
C HIS A 210 9.19 28.24 -15.64
N LYS A 211 7.86 28.12 -15.63
CA LYS A 211 7.02 28.10 -16.83
C LYS A 211 5.65 28.78 -16.54
N PRO A 212 5.64 30.07 -16.15
CA PRO A 212 4.46 30.72 -15.59
C PRO A 212 3.32 30.94 -16.60
N LYS A 213 3.55 30.76 -17.91
CA LYS A 213 2.50 30.83 -18.93
C LYS A 213 1.75 29.51 -19.09
N SER A 214 2.28 28.44 -18.50
CA SER A 214 1.73 27.09 -18.59
C SER A 214 0.51 26.92 -17.69
N LYS A 215 -0.29 25.90 -17.97
CA LYS A 215 -1.49 25.56 -17.18
C LYS A 215 -1.54 24.08 -16.83
N ILE A 216 -2.32 23.76 -15.79
CA ILE A 216 -2.68 22.40 -15.40
C ILE A 216 -4.17 22.24 -15.60
N LEU A 217 -4.56 21.25 -16.38
CA LEU A 217 -5.93 20.80 -16.51
C LEU A 217 -6.11 19.48 -15.76
N VAL A 218 -7.06 19.46 -14.84
CA VAL A 218 -7.38 18.26 -14.05
C VAL A 218 -8.73 17.71 -14.51
N LEU A 219 -8.71 16.52 -15.08
CA LEU A 219 -9.91 15.81 -15.55
C LEU A 219 -10.28 14.75 -14.53
N ASP A 220 -11.25 15.05 -13.67
CA ASP A 220 -11.61 14.20 -12.54
C ASP A 220 -13.00 13.56 -12.72
N PRO A 221 -13.16 12.23 -12.61
CA PRO A 221 -14.47 11.59 -12.63
C PRO A 221 -15.29 11.82 -11.34
N LYS A 222 -14.77 12.56 -10.36
CA LYS A 222 -15.40 12.80 -9.05
C LYS A 222 -15.86 14.25 -8.91
N ASP A 223 -16.91 14.46 -8.12
CA ASP A 223 -17.43 15.81 -7.80
C ASP A 223 -16.85 16.42 -6.52
N LYS A 224 -16.18 15.60 -5.72
CA LYS A 224 -15.42 16.01 -4.54
C LYS A 224 -14.26 15.06 -4.35
N PHE A 225 -13.20 15.54 -3.71
CA PHE A 225 -12.03 14.74 -3.41
C PHE A 225 -11.49 14.96 -1.99
N SER A 226 -10.52 14.15 -1.59
CA SER A 226 -9.93 14.20 -0.25
C SER A 226 -9.32 15.58 0.02
N LYS A 227 -9.76 16.25 1.10
CA LYS A 227 -9.30 17.58 1.49
C LYS A 227 -9.66 18.69 0.48
N PHE A 228 -10.76 18.52 -0.27
CA PHE A 228 -11.23 19.47 -1.30
C PHE A 228 -11.15 20.94 -0.89
N GLY A 229 -11.73 21.30 0.26
CA GLY A 229 -11.74 22.69 0.76
C GLY A 229 -10.33 23.24 1.03
N LEU A 230 -9.43 22.42 1.59
CA LEU A 230 -8.05 22.83 1.89
C LEU A 230 -7.24 23.02 0.61
N PHE A 231 -7.34 22.09 -0.35
CA PHE A 231 -6.65 22.21 -1.64
C PHE A 231 -7.16 23.41 -2.44
N THR A 232 -8.47 23.59 -2.60
CA THR A 232 -9.01 24.73 -3.35
C THR A 232 -8.68 26.07 -2.69
N THR A 233 -8.64 26.14 -1.36
CA THR A 233 -8.17 27.32 -0.62
C THR A 233 -6.68 27.59 -0.88
N ALA A 234 -5.84 26.55 -0.83
CA ALA A 234 -4.42 26.66 -1.17
C ALA A 234 -4.22 27.11 -2.62
N TRP A 235 -4.95 26.54 -3.58
CA TRP A 235 -4.83 26.88 -4.99
C TRP A 235 -5.29 28.31 -5.28
N LYS A 236 -6.34 28.80 -4.61
CA LYS A 236 -6.77 30.22 -4.69
C LYS A 236 -5.63 31.14 -4.26
N LYS A 237 -5.04 30.85 -3.10
CA LYS A 237 -3.99 31.68 -2.50
C LYS A 237 -2.66 31.62 -3.28
N LEU A 238 -2.25 30.43 -3.72
CA LEU A 238 -0.92 30.19 -4.25
C LEU A 238 -0.86 30.29 -5.78
N TYR A 239 -1.95 29.95 -6.48
CA TYR A 239 -1.97 29.68 -7.92
C TYR A 239 -3.14 30.34 -8.67
N GLY A 240 -3.85 31.29 -8.02
CA GLY A 240 -4.92 32.07 -8.67
C GLY A 240 -6.15 31.24 -9.05
N TYR A 241 -6.41 30.11 -8.39
CA TYR A 241 -7.58 29.26 -8.70
C TYR A 241 -8.89 30.03 -8.73
N GLY A 242 -9.66 29.88 -9.82
CA GLY A 242 -10.93 30.57 -10.02
C GLY A 242 -10.83 32.01 -10.50
N THR A 243 -9.66 32.47 -10.94
CA THR A 243 -9.47 33.77 -11.61
C THR A 243 -8.97 33.59 -13.05
N GLU A 244 -8.96 34.67 -13.83
CA GLU A 244 -8.42 34.69 -15.20
C GLU A 244 -6.95 34.27 -15.31
N ASN A 245 -6.18 34.45 -14.23
CA ASN A 245 -4.75 34.12 -14.15
C ASN A 245 -4.49 32.75 -13.50
N SER A 246 -5.50 31.87 -13.48
CA SER A 246 -5.36 30.57 -12.84
C SER A 246 -4.36 29.66 -13.56
N LEU A 247 -3.44 29.06 -12.79
CA LEU A 247 -2.59 27.98 -13.28
C LEU A 247 -3.29 26.62 -13.27
N ILE A 248 -4.42 26.48 -12.58
CA ILE A 248 -5.09 25.20 -12.34
C ILE A 248 -6.54 25.31 -12.75
N GLU A 249 -6.96 24.44 -13.65
CA GLU A 249 -8.35 24.20 -13.98
C GLU A 249 -8.74 22.79 -13.54
N TRP A 250 -9.89 22.64 -12.90
CA TRP A 250 -10.40 21.35 -12.45
C TRP A 250 -11.81 21.14 -12.97
N ILE A 251 -11.97 20.14 -13.83
CA ILE A 251 -13.25 19.71 -14.38
C ILE A 251 -13.69 18.48 -13.58
N SER A 252 -14.81 18.63 -12.86
CA SER A 252 -15.41 17.57 -12.05
C SER A 252 -16.20 16.58 -12.89
N GLY A 253 -16.58 15.45 -12.31
CA GLY A 253 -17.38 14.41 -12.98
C GLY A 253 -18.67 14.96 -13.57
N ALA A 254 -19.44 15.73 -12.79
CA ALA A 254 -20.69 16.38 -13.21
C ALA A 254 -20.51 17.40 -14.36
N ASN A 255 -19.29 17.88 -14.58
CA ASN A 255 -18.93 18.79 -15.66
C ASN A 255 -18.17 18.07 -16.79
N GLY A 256 -18.22 16.74 -16.85
CA GLY A 256 -17.60 15.94 -17.90
C GLY A 256 -16.11 15.65 -17.69
N GLY A 257 -15.59 15.72 -16.46
CA GLY A 257 -14.17 15.46 -16.15
C GLY A 257 -13.74 13.99 -16.26
N LYS A 258 -14.67 13.07 -16.53
CA LYS A 258 -14.36 11.65 -16.67
C LYS A 258 -13.68 11.39 -18.02
N VAL A 259 -12.44 10.91 -17.97
CA VAL A 259 -11.67 10.48 -19.14
C VAL A 259 -12.22 9.14 -19.68
N SER A 260 -12.41 9.07 -20.99
CA SER A 260 -12.84 7.86 -21.72
C SER A 260 -11.73 7.28 -22.57
N THR A 261 -11.01 8.12 -23.32
CA THR A 261 -10.00 7.68 -24.29
C THR A 261 -8.70 8.51 -24.19
N VAL A 262 -7.58 7.89 -24.53
CA VAL A 262 -6.25 8.52 -24.60
C VAL A 262 -5.59 8.17 -25.92
N ASN A 263 -5.18 9.18 -26.69
CA ASN A 263 -4.35 9.00 -27.88
C ASN A 263 -2.91 9.39 -27.56
N ALA A 264 -2.04 8.39 -27.48
CA ALA A 264 -0.65 8.58 -27.12
C ALA A 264 0.18 9.27 -28.19
N ASP A 265 -0.20 9.17 -29.47
CA ASP A 265 0.56 9.75 -30.58
C ASP A 265 0.34 11.26 -30.67
N THR A 266 -0.89 11.70 -30.48
CA THR A 266 -1.27 13.12 -30.53
C THR A 266 -1.19 13.82 -29.17
N MET A 267 -0.96 13.07 -28.08
CA MET A 267 -1.02 13.53 -26.69
C MET A 267 -2.38 14.14 -26.33
N THR A 268 -3.43 13.45 -26.75
CA THR A 268 -4.82 13.89 -26.60
C THR A 268 -5.55 13.01 -25.60
N VAL A 269 -6.40 13.62 -24.77
CA VAL A 269 -7.26 12.97 -23.79
C VAL A 269 -8.69 13.41 -24.05
N SER A 270 -9.59 12.47 -24.28
CA SER A 270 -11.02 12.77 -24.47
C SER A 270 -11.76 12.49 -23.17
N SER A 271 -12.61 13.44 -22.79
CA SER A 271 -13.57 13.29 -21.71
C SER A 271 -14.99 13.13 -22.26
N GLU A 272 -16.02 13.17 -21.42
CA GLU A 272 -17.41 12.93 -21.88
C GLU A 272 -17.90 13.94 -22.93
N PHE A 273 -17.44 15.19 -22.86
CA PHE A 273 -17.95 16.27 -23.73
C PHE A 273 -16.89 16.90 -24.63
N ASP A 274 -15.61 16.78 -24.25
CA ASP A 274 -14.54 17.57 -24.84
C ASP A 274 -13.29 16.73 -25.12
N GLU A 275 -12.46 17.23 -26.03
CA GLU A 275 -11.15 16.69 -26.34
C GLU A 275 -10.06 17.68 -25.95
N PHE A 276 -9.08 17.22 -25.19
CA PHE A 276 -8.01 18.06 -24.65
C PHE A 276 -6.65 17.59 -25.13
N LYS A 277 -5.85 18.53 -25.66
CA LYS A 277 -4.45 18.28 -26.00
C LYS A 277 -3.54 18.72 -24.86
N GLY A 278 -2.62 17.85 -24.44
CA GLY A 278 -1.62 18.14 -23.42
C GLY A 278 -0.19 18.05 -23.97
N ASP A 279 0.70 18.92 -23.51
CA ASP A 279 2.14 18.78 -23.75
C ASP A 279 2.76 17.75 -22.81
N VAL A 280 2.18 17.61 -21.62
CA VAL A 280 2.48 16.56 -20.65
C VAL A 280 1.16 15.98 -20.16
N VAL A 281 1.00 14.66 -20.27
CA VAL A 281 -0.22 13.98 -19.83
C VAL A 281 0.14 12.98 -18.74
N ASN A 282 -0.58 13.04 -17.62
CA ASN A 282 -0.46 12.13 -16.48
C ASN A 282 -1.80 11.43 -16.22
N ILE A 283 -1.95 10.20 -16.71
CA ILE A 283 -3.13 9.37 -16.50
C ILE A 283 -2.90 8.46 -15.31
N ILE A 284 -3.75 8.53 -14.29
CA ILE A 284 -3.71 7.62 -13.14
C ILE A 284 -4.89 6.64 -13.30
N PRO A 285 -4.65 5.39 -13.76
CA PRO A 285 -5.74 4.46 -14.03
C PRO A 285 -6.47 4.03 -12.75
N PRO A 286 -7.71 3.55 -12.88
CA PRO A 286 -8.37 2.77 -11.83
C PRO A 286 -7.47 1.60 -11.39
N GLN A 287 -7.57 1.23 -10.12
CA GLN A 287 -6.63 0.30 -9.48
C GLN A 287 -7.35 -0.93 -8.92
N LYS A 288 -6.58 -1.98 -8.75
CA LYS A 288 -6.95 -3.25 -8.11
C LYS A 288 -5.76 -3.79 -7.30
N ALA A 289 -5.95 -4.88 -6.56
CA ALA A 289 -4.86 -5.57 -5.87
C ALA A 289 -3.76 -6.00 -6.86
N GLY A 290 -2.51 -6.05 -6.39
CA GLY A 290 -1.38 -6.51 -7.21
C GLY A 290 -1.62 -7.91 -7.80
N LYS A 291 -1.17 -8.16 -9.03
CA LYS A 291 -1.46 -9.40 -9.81
C LYS A 291 -1.38 -10.70 -9.02
N ILE A 292 -0.34 -10.90 -8.21
CA ILE A 292 -0.15 -12.14 -7.44
C ILE A 292 -1.30 -12.43 -6.46
N ALA A 293 -2.03 -11.41 -6.00
CA ALA A 293 -3.21 -11.62 -5.17
C ALA A 293 -4.37 -12.25 -5.96
N PHE A 294 -4.53 -11.90 -7.24
CA PHE A 294 -5.49 -12.55 -8.13
C PHE A 294 -5.05 -13.98 -8.46
N ASP A 295 -3.77 -14.16 -8.82
CA ASP A 295 -3.22 -15.48 -9.18
C ASP A 295 -3.23 -16.48 -8.01
N ALA A 296 -3.25 -15.97 -6.76
CA ALA A 296 -3.35 -16.75 -5.53
C ALA A 296 -4.78 -16.84 -4.98
N GLU A 297 -5.79 -16.43 -5.76
CA GLU A 297 -7.22 -16.51 -5.39
C GLU A 297 -7.58 -15.76 -4.09
N LEU A 298 -6.82 -14.70 -3.76
CA LEU A 298 -6.99 -13.90 -2.55
C LEU A 298 -7.96 -12.71 -2.72
N VAL A 299 -8.61 -12.56 -3.87
CA VAL A 299 -9.37 -11.36 -4.25
C VAL A 299 -10.87 -11.63 -4.32
N ASP A 300 -11.67 -10.69 -3.80
CA ASP A 300 -13.10 -10.57 -4.03
C ASP A 300 -13.39 -9.19 -4.65
N GLY A 301 -13.90 -9.18 -5.89
CA GLY A 301 -13.97 -7.98 -6.72
C GLY A 301 -12.58 -7.48 -7.14
N ASP A 302 -12.17 -6.34 -6.60
CA ASP A 302 -10.88 -5.70 -6.93
C ASP A 302 -9.82 -5.83 -5.81
N TRP A 303 -10.21 -6.27 -4.62
CA TRP A 303 -9.38 -6.20 -3.41
C TRP A 303 -9.52 -7.45 -2.54
N CYS A 304 -8.56 -7.66 -1.65
CA CYS A 304 -8.54 -8.88 -0.83
C CYS A 304 -9.40 -8.72 0.43
N PRO A 305 -10.43 -9.55 0.63
CA PRO A 305 -11.18 -9.57 1.88
C PRO A 305 -10.31 -10.20 2.98
N VAL A 306 -10.32 -9.57 4.16
CA VAL A 306 -9.47 -9.96 5.30
C VAL A 306 -10.22 -9.86 6.62
N HIS A 307 -9.87 -10.71 7.58
CA HIS A 307 -10.26 -10.58 8.98
C HIS A 307 -9.64 -9.31 9.56
N LYS A 308 -10.47 -8.36 10.00
CA LYS A 308 -10.01 -7.03 10.43
C LYS A 308 -9.23 -7.01 11.73
N LYS A 309 -9.16 -8.12 12.45
CA LYS A 309 -8.34 -8.29 13.65
C LYS A 309 -6.90 -8.69 13.33
N THR A 310 -6.70 -9.51 12.31
CA THR A 310 -5.42 -10.22 12.05
C THR A 310 -4.87 -10.00 10.65
N PHE A 311 -5.68 -9.43 9.75
CA PHE A 311 -5.43 -9.34 8.31
C PHE A 311 -5.25 -10.70 7.61
N GLU A 312 -5.61 -11.81 8.27
CA GLU A 312 -5.73 -13.11 7.61
C GLU A 312 -6.81 -13.04 6.53
N SER A 313 -6.55 -13.64 5.37
CA SER A 313 -7.48 -13.72 4.26
C SER A 313 -8.73 -14.47 4.71
N THR A 314 -9.91 -14.00 4.28
CA THR A 314 -11.16 -14.74 4.51
C THR A 314 -11.35 -15.87 3.51
N LEU A 315 -10.47 -15.99 2.52
CA LEU A 315 -10.54 -16.99 1.45
C LEU A 315 -9.58 -18.15 1.68
N HIS A 316 -8.40 -17.88 2.25
CA HIS A 316 -7.37 -18.88 2.52
C HIS A 316 -6.74 -18.65 3.90
N ALA A 317 -6.85 -19.64 4.78
CA ALA A 317 -6.22 -19.60 6.11
C ALA A 317 -4.69 -19.48 5.99
N ASP A 318 -4.05 -18.95 7.04
CA ASP A 318 -2.60 -18.79 7.16
C ASP A 318 -1.94 -17.83 6.16
N ILE A 319 -2.72 -17.20 5.28
CA ILE A 319 -2.27 -16.14 4.37
C ILE A 319 -2.85 -14.82 4.87
N HIS A 320 -1.99 -13.84 5.16
CA HIS A 320 -2.39 -12.50 5.57
C HIS A 320 -2.19 -11.50 4.45
N VAL A 321 -3.20 -10.69 4.13
CA VAL A 321 -3.08 -9.64 3.09
C VAL A 321 -3.08 -8.26 3.72
N ILE A 322 -2.06 -7.45 3.42
CA ILE A 322 -1.88 -6.11 4.01
C ILE A 322 -1.51 -5.04 2.98
N GLY A 323 -1.68 -3.78 3.37
CA GLY A 323 -1.38 -2.62 2.54
C GLY A 323 -2.49 -2.38 1.52
N ASP A 324 -2.12 -1.83 0.36
CA ASP A 324 -3.13 -1.40 -0.61
C ASP A 324 -3.97 -2.56 -1.15
N ALA A 325 -3.45 -3.79 -1.19
CA ALA A 325 -4.21 -4.96 -1.67
C ALA A 325 -5.40 -5.31 -0.76
N ALA A 326 -5.30 -5.03 0.54
CA ALA A 326 -6.31 -5.39 1.51
C ALA A 326 -7.55 -4.49 1.44
N SER A 327 -8.73 -5.09 1.64
CA SER A 327 -9.96 -4.38 1.95
C SER A 327 -9.97 -4.02 3.44
N ALA A 328 -9.39 -2.88 3.82
CA ALA A 328 -9.21 -2.46 5.22
C ALA A 328 -10.33 -1.52 5.72
N ALA A 329 -11.57 -1.77 5.28
CA ALA A 329 -12.74 -0.93 5.59
C ALA A 329 -12.50 0.56 5.30
N LYS A 330 -12.60 1.44 6.32
CA LYS A 330 -12.46 2.90 6.17
C LYS A 330 -11.01 3.40 6.15
N MET A 331 -10.02 2.52 6.35
CA MET A 331 -8.62 2.94 6.28
C MET A 331 -8.24 3.24 4.82
N PRO A 332 -7.59 4.38 4.52
CA PRO A 332 -7.16 4.67 3.17
C PRO A 332 -6.00 3.76 2.75
N LYS A 333 -5.90 3.49 1.45
CA LYS A 333 -4.77 2.80 0.81
C LYS A 333 -3.57 3.75 0.79
N SER A 334 -2.79 3.80 1.86
CA SER A 334 -1.68 4.74 2.06
C SER A 334 -0.45 4.06 2.66
N GLY A 335 0.71 4.73 2.60
CA GLY A 335 1.92 4.24 3.26
C GLY A 335 1.76 4.09 4.78
N TYR A 336 1.12 5.06 5.45
CA TYR A 336 0.85 4.95 6.89
C TYR A 336 -0.13 3.82 7.19
N GLY A 337 -1.22 3.72 6.43
CA GLY A 337 -2.18 2.63 6.54
C GLY A 337 -1.50 1.26 6.41
N ALA A 338 -0.66 1.08 5.37
CA ALA A 338 0.08 -0.16 5.16
C ALA A 338 1.05 -0.49 6.31
N ASN A 339 1.80 0.49 6.83
CA ASN A 339 2.68 0.30 7.98
C ASN A 339 1.89 -0.06 9.26
N SER A 340 0.76 0.60 9.51
CA SER A 340 -0.10 0.32 10.67
C SER A 340 -0.71 -1.07 10.60
N GLN A 341 -1.21 -1.48 9.43
CA GLN A 341 -1.76 -2.82 9.19
C GLN A 341 -0.69 -3.89 9.35
N ALA A 342 0.52 -3.63 8.83
CA ALA A 342 1.65 -4.55 8.92
C ALA A 342 2.05 -4.89 10.35
N LYS A 343 2.03 -3.91 11.26
CA LYS A 343 2.33 -4.13 12.69
C LYS A 343 1.29 -5.03 13.36
N VAL A 344 0.01 -4.83 13.03
CA VAL A 344 -1.06 -5.69 13.54
C VAL A 344 -0.97 -7.10 12.97
N ALA A 345 -0.75 -7.24 11.66
CA ALA A 345 -0.59 -8.54 11.03
C ALA A 345 0.66 -9.27 11.56
N ALA A 346 1.77 -8.57 11.77
CA ALA A 346 2.99 -9.13 12.36
C ALA A 346 2.73 -9.67 13.77
N ALA A 347 2.05 -8.90 14.64
CA ALA A 347 1.69 -9.35 15.98
C ALA A 347 0.79 -10.60 15.92
N ALA A 348 -0.25 -10.59 15.09
CA ALA A 348 -1.15 -11.72 14.93
C ALA A 348 -0.45 -12.98 14.41
N VAL A 349 0.43 -12.85 13.41
CA VAL A 349 1.25 -13.96 12.89
C VAL A 349 2.13 -14.55 13.98
N VAL A 350 2.80 -13.71 14.77
CA VAL A 350 3.66 -14.15 15.88
C VAL A 350 2.85 -14.83 16.98
N ASP A 351 1.65 -14.34 17.29
CA ASP A 351 0.77 -14.96 18.28
C ASP A 351 0.27 -16.32 17.80
N TYR A 352 -0.25 -16.42 16.58
CA TYR A 352 -0.69 -17.68 16.01
C TYR A 352 0.43 -18.72 15.92
N LEU A 353 1.61 -18.31 15.47
CA LEU A 353 2.76 -19.22 15.39
C LEU A 353 3.23 -19.69 16.77
N ASN A 354 2.87 -19.01 17.85
CA ASN A 354 3.18 -19.38 19.22
C ASN A 354 1.94 -19.88 19.99
N ASP A 355 0.90 -20.32 19.28
CA ASP A 355 -0.33 -20.87 19.86
C ASP A 355 -1.02 -19.91 20.85
N ARG A 356 -0.95 -18.60 20.57
CA ARG A 356 -1.60 -17.54 21.34
C ARG A 356 -2.74 -16.90 20.54
N GLU A 357 -3.74 -16.42 21.27
CA GLU A 357 -4.80 -15.61 20.71
C GLU A 357 -4.29 -14.21 20.34
N PRO A 358 -4.52 -13.71 19.11
CA PRO A 358 -4.16 -12.36 18.74
C PRO A 358 -4.85 -11.31 19.63
N GLY A 359 -4.09 -10.31 20.04
CA GLY A 359 -4.58 -9.18 20.84
C GLY A 359 -5.58 -8.27 20.13
N GLU A 360 -6.10 -7.29 20.87
CA GLU A 360 -6.96 -6.23 20.33
C GLU A 360 -6.12 -5.23 19.51
N PRO A 361 -6.48 -4.96 18.23
CA PRO A 361 -5.66 -4.11 17.38
C PRO A 361 -6.00 -2.63 17.54
N SER A 362 -5.02 -1.79 17.25
CA SER A 362 -5.19 -0.34 17.07
C SER A 362 -4.53 0.09 15.76
N TYR A 363 -5.15 1.04 15.07
CA TYR A 363 -4.63 1.54 13.81
C TYR A 363 -4.57 3.06 13.76
N ILE A 364 -3.67 3.58 12.95
CA ILE A 364 -3.56 5.00 12.69
C ILE A 364 -3.21 5.25 11.22
N ASN A 365 -3.71 6.37 10.70
CA ASN A 365 -3.30 6.89 9.41
C ASN A 365 -3.20 8.41 9.47
N THR A 366 -2.13 8.95 8.89
CA THR A 366 -2.05 10.36 8.52
C THR A 366 -1.56 10.49 7.08
N CYS A 367 -2.26 11.29 6.27
CA CYS A 367 -1.82 11.68 4.93
C CYS A 367 -1.57 13.20 4.88
N TYR A 368 -0.31 13.59 4.95
CA TYR A 368 0.14 14.96 4.68
C TYR A 368 0.03 15.29 3.18
N SER A 369 -0.16 16.56 2.86
CA SER A 369 -0.02 17.09 1.51
C SER A 369 0.64 18.44 1.54
N ILE A 370 1.71 18.61 0.78
CA ILE A 370 2.43 19.87 0.63
C ILE A 370 1.90 20.57 -0.62
N ALA A 371 1.09 21.62 -0.43
CA ALA A 371 0.47 22.36 -1.53
C ALA A 371 1.39 23.46 -2.10
N GLY A 372 2.38 23.88 -1.34
CA GLY A 372 3.42 24.81 -1.77
C GLY A 372 4.39 25.08 -0.63
N LYS A 373 5.36 25.96 -0.87
CA LYS A 373 6.31 26.39 0.16
C LYS A 373 5.57 27.00 1.36
N ASP A 374 5.94 26.55 2.56
CA ASP A 374 5.35 26.94 3.85
C ASP A 374 3.83 26.71 3.91
N TYR A 375 3.29 25.79 3.09
CA TYR A 375 1.85 25.53 2.99
C TYR A 375 1.55 24.03 2.82
N ALA A 376 1.33 23.36 3.95
CA ALA A 376 0.90 21.96 3.97
C ALA A 376 -0.28 21.75 4.92
N PHE A 377 -0.94 20.61 4.77
CA PHE A 377 -2.07 20.20 5.60
C PHE A 377 -2.27 18.69 5.54
N SER A 378 -2.95 18.14 6.55
CA SER A 378 -3.08 16.72 6.77
C SER A 378 -4.52 16.26 6.94
N VAL A 379 -4.72 14.96 6.76
CA VAL A 379 -5.88 14.22 7.26
C VAL A 379 -5.36 13.11 8.15
N ALA A 380 -5.85 13.04 9.38
CA ALA A 380 -5.47 12.04 10.37
C ALA A 380 -6.70 11.25 10.85
N ALA A 381 -6.50 10.01 11.23
CA ALA A 381 -7.52 9.18 11.85
C ALA A 381 -6.87 8.10 12.73
N VAL A 382 -7.46 7.88 13.90
CA VAL A 382 -7.19 6.73 14.76
C VAL A 382 -8.36 5.77 14.60
N TYR A 383 -8.08 4.49 14.48
CA TYR A 383 -9.08 3.46 14.29
C TYR A 383 -8.95 2.35 15.32
N LYS A 384 -10.08 1.66 15.52
CA LYS A 384 -10.21 0.47 16.34
C LYS A 384 -11.10 -0.56 15.64
N LEU A 385 -11.11 -1.77 16.14
CA LEU A 385 -12.09 -2.77 15.74
C LEU A 385 -13.49 -2.34 16.21
N SER A 386 -14.53 -2.63 15.41
CA SER A 386 -15.91 -2.46 15.83
C SER A 386 -16.24 -3.42 17.00
N PRO A 387 -17.25 -3.11 17.83
CA PRO A 387 -17.62 -3.98 18.96
C PRO A 387 -17.95 -5.43 18.56
N ASP A 388 -18.44 -5.65 17.33
CA ASP A 388 -18.74 -6.98 16.79
C ASP A 388 -17.54 -7.69 16.15
N GLY A 389 -16.35 -7.05 16.14
CA GLY A 389 -15.14 -7.62 15.58
C GLY A 389 -15.05 -7.63 14.05
N LYS A 390 -16.11 -7.18 13.33
CA LYS A 390 -16.24 -7.41 11.88
C LYS A 390 -15.63 -6.34 11.00
N THR A 391 -15.47 -5.11 11.51
CA THR A 391 -15.00 -3.97 10.71
C THR A 391 -14.05 -3.05 11.46
N ILE A 392 -13.37 -2.15 10.74
CA ILE A 392 -12.50 -1.12 11.32
C ILE A 392 -13.28 0.21 11.31
N VAL A 393 -13.37 0.85 12.47
CA VAL A 393 -14.09 2.11 12.66
C VAL A 393 -13.17 3.19 13.23
N GLY A 394 -13.45 4.45 12.87
CA GLY A 394 -12.75 5.58 13.47
C GLY A 394 -13.11 5.74 14.95
N VAL A 395 -12.14 6.15 15.76
CA VAL A 395 -12.36 6.51 17.16
C VAL A 395 -13.06 7.87 17.21
N LYS A 396 -14.24 7.93 17.86
CA LYS A 396 -15.01 9.17 18.01
C LYS A 396 -14.16 10.24 18.70
N GLY A 397 -14.09 11.43 18.10
CA GLY A 397 -13.33 12.56 18.62
C GLY A 397 -11.83 12.54 18.30
N ALA A 398 -11.33 11.53 17.59
CA ALA A 398 -9.94 11.46 17.15
C ALA A 398 -9.80 11.72 15.64
N GLY A 399 -8.69 12.33 15.24
CA GLY A 399 -8.38 12.62 13.84
C GLY A 399 -9.08 13.88 13.31
N GLY A 400 -9.27 13.94 11.99
CA GLY A 400 -9.83 15.08 11.28
C GLY A 400 -8.89 15.63 10.21
N LEU A 401 -9.29 16.78 9.66
CA LEU A 401 -8.49 17.58 8.74
C LEU A 401 -7.79 18.69 9.52
N THR A 402 -6.69 19.20 8.98
CA THR A 402 -6.25 20.57 9.31
C THR A 402 -7.46 21.52 9.23
N PRO A 403 -7.70 22.38 10.23
CA PRO A 403 -8.82 23.32 10.20
C PRO A 403 -8.78 24.24 8.97
N ALA A 404 -9.95 24.58 8.42
CA ALA A 404 -10.03 25.44 7.23
C ALA A 404 -9.53 26.87 7.51
N ASP A 405 -9.54 27.29 8.77
CA ASP A 405 -9.07 28.57 9.30
C ASP A 405 -7.65 28.49 9.91
N ALA A 406 -6.89 27.42 9.62
CA ALA A 406 -5.53 27.25 10.13
C ALA A 406 -4.63 28.45 9.80
N SER A 407 -3.86 28.91 10.79
CA SER A 407 -2.97 30.06 10.63
C SER A 407 -1.81 29.76 9.65
N PRO A 408 -1.17 30.78 9.07
CA PRO A 408 0.03 30.60 8.26
C PRO A 408 1.13 29.80 8.98
N GLU A 409 1.34 30.04 10.27
CA GLU A 409 2.33 29.31 11.08
C GLU A 409 1.94 27.84 11.25
N MET A 410 0.65 27.52 11.38
CA MET A 410 0.18 26.13 11.44
C MET A 410 0.47 25.39 10.13
N LEU A 411 0.10 26.00 9.00
CA LEU A 411 0.31 25.43 7.66
C LEU A 411 1.80 25.23 7.34
N LYS A 412 2.66 26.15 7.80
CA LYS A 412 4.11 26.03 7.71
C LYS A 412 4.64 24.88 8.57
N ARG A 413 4.14 24.74 9.81
CA ARG A 413 4.54 23.63 10.70
C ARG A 413 4.12 22.27 10.16
N GLU A 414 2.94 22.18 9.53
CA GLU A 414 2.48 20.96 8.86
C GLU A 414 3.47 20.47 7.79
N GLU A 415 4.17 21.38 7.10
CA GLU A 415 5.18 21.01 6.11
C GLU A 415 6.39 20.36 6.80
N THR A 416 6.88 21.00 7.87
CA THR A 416 7.96 20.45 8.69
C THR A 416 7.58 19.07 9.25
N TYR A 417 6.34 18.92 9.75
CA TYR A 417 5.84 17.66 10.27
C TYR A 417 5.70 16.60 9.18
N ALA A 418 5.31 16.97 7.96
CA ALA A 418 5.28 16.04 6.83
C ALA A 418 6.69 15.48 6.54
N ARG A 419 7.71 16.35 6.51
CA ARG A 419 9.11 15.94 6.29
C ARG A 419 9.64 15.05 7.42
N SER A 420 9.30 15.40 8.67
CA SER A 420 9.63 14.57 9.84
C SER A 420 8.92 13.22 9.80
N TRP A 421 7.64 13.19 9.44
CA TRP A 421 6.89 11.96 9.25
C TRP A 421 7.55 11.07 8.20
N TYR A 422 7.97 11.64 7.07
CA TYR A 422 8.65 10.90 6.01
C TYR A 422 9.95 10.26 6.50
N ALA A 423 10.81 11.02 7.19
CA ALA A 423 12.05 10.50 7.74
C ALA A 423 11.80 9.39 8.78
N ASN A 424 10.83 9.60 9.67
CA ASN A 424 10.51 8.65 10.73
C ASN A 424 9.87 7.36 10.20
N ILE A 425 8.90 7.46 9.29
CA ILE A 425 8.22 6.26 8.77
C ILE A 425 9.16 5.44 7.88
N THR A 426 10.00 6.07 7.06
CA THR A 426 10.96 5.34 6.24
C THR A 426 12.07 4.71 7.09
N GLY A 427 12.51 5.40 8.16
CA GLY A 427 13.38 4.81 9.18
C GLY A 427 12.72 3.65 9.96
N ASP A 428 11.43 3.71 10.21
CA ASP A 428 10.68 2.60 10.80
C ASP A 428 10.59 1.40 9.85
N ILE A 429 10.29 1.63 8.57
CA ILE A 429 10.09 0.55 7.59
C ILE A 429 11.42 -0.12 7.21
N PHE A 430 12.41 0.67 6.80
CA PHE A 430 13.65 0.19 6.17
C PHE A 430 14.88 0.32 7.07
N GLY A 431 14.71 0.78 8.33
CA GLY A 431 15.80 1.08 9.27
C GLY A 431 16.15 0.00 10.29
#